data_AF-A0A444I6G4-F1
#
_entry.id   AF-A0A444I6G4-F1
#
_cell.length_a   1.000
_cell.length_b   1.000
_cell.length_c   1.000
_cell.angle_alpha   90.00
_cell.angle_beta   90.00
_cell.angle_gamma   90.00
#
_symmetry.space_group_name_H-M   'P 1'
#
loop_
_entity.id
_entity.type
_entity.pdbx_description
1 polymer ?
#
loop_
_entity_poly.entity_id
_entity_poly.type
_entity_poly.pdbx_seq_one_letter_code
_entity_poly.pdbx_strand_id
1 'polypeptide(L)' 'MQFLVHSKTIAELEYDGKTCLLRVVYKDGRVRSVPDVAPTLLMKIVSQVPVERSLYLMRTAI' A
#
# COMPACT_ATOMS: atom_id res chain seq x y z
N MET A 1 -6.96 -2.77 -4.09
CA MET A 1 -5.56 -3.11 -4.40
C MET A 1 -4.75 -3.02 -3.11
N GLN A 2 -3.97 -4.03 -2.76
CA GLN A 2 -3.15 -4.05 -1.55
C GLN A 2 -1.67 -4.06 -1.95
N PHE A 3 -0.88 -3.24 -1.30
CA PHE A 3 0.56 -3.10 -1.50
C PHE A 3 1.26 -3.29 -0.16
N LEU A 4 2.11 -4.29 -0.06
CA LEU A 4 3.02 -4.45 1.07
C LEU A 4 4.18 -3.48 0.89
N VAL A 5 4.47 -2.70 1.93
CA VAL A 5 5.47 -1.63 1.87
C VAL A 5 6.52 -1.84 2.95
N HIS A 6 7.80 -1.86 2.55
CA HIS A 6 8.90 -1.92 3.50
C HIS A 6 9.20 -0.51 4.02
N SER A 7 8.46 -0.11 5.05
CA SER A 7 8.69 1.13 5.79
C SER A 7 8.97 0.85 7.27
N LYS A 8 9.62 1.81 7.93
CA LYS A 8 9.89 1.73 9.37
C LYS A 8 8.60 1.76 10.19
N THR A 9 7.57 2.44 9.69
CA THR A 9 6.30 2.67 10.40
C THR A 9 5.10 2.03 9.71
N ILE A 10 5.10 1.96 8.38
CA ILE A 10 3.99 1.44 7.59
C ILE A 10 4.21 -0.05 7.30
N ALA A 11 3.18 -0.86 7.53
CA ALA A 11 3.15 -2.26 7.16
C ALA A 11 2.56 -2.44 5.76
N GLU A 12 1.40 -1.82 5.50
CA GLU A 12 0.62 -2.06 4.29
C GLU A 12 -0.14 -0.81 3.82
N LEU A 13 -0.40 -0.77 2.51
CA LEU A 13 -1.28 0.21 1.87
C LEU A 13 -2.40 -0.53 1.15
N GLU A 14 -3.64 -0.26 1.53
CA GLU A 14 -4.83 -0.79 0.87
C GLU A 14 -5.55 0.36 0.17
N TYR A 15 -5.80 0.22 -1.13
CA TYR A 15 -6.49 1.23 -1.92
C TYR A 15 -7.79 0.67 -2.50
N ASP A 16 -8.90 1.31 -2.19
CA ASP A 16 -10.19 1.07 -2.84
C ASP A 16 -10.36 2.00 -4.04
N GLY A 17 -10.37 1.43 -5.24
CA GLY A 17 -10.50 2.20 -6.48
C GLY A 17 -11.93 2.66 -6.79
N LYS A 18 -12.95 2.16 -6.09
CA LYS A 18 -14.34 2.61 -6.26
C LYS A 18 -14.64 3.81 -5.38
N THR A 19 -14.08 3.83 -4.18
CA THR A 19 -14.29 4.92 -3.21
C THR A 19 -13.10 5.89 -3.13
N CYS A 20 -12.05 5.68 -3.93
CA CYS A 20 -10.79 6.43 -3.89
C CYS A 20 -10.20 6.53 -2.47
N LEU A 21 -10.38 5.47 -1.67
CA LEU A 21 -9.97 5.45 -0.26
C LEU A 21 -8.65 4.70 -0.12
N LEU A 22 -7.64 5.38 0.43
CA LEU A 22 -6.38 4.78 0.83
C LEU A 22 -6.39 4.49 2.33
N ARG A 23 -6.17 3.24 2.70
CA ARG A 23 -5.94 2.80 4.08
C ARG A 23 -4.46 2.50 4.26
N VAL A 24 -3.86 3.17 5.22
CA VAL A 24 -2.48 2.98 5.63
C VAL A 24 -2.50 2.15 6.91
N VAL A 25 -2.01 0.92 6.84
CA VAL A 25 -1.85 0.05 8.00
C VAL A 25 -0.43 0.22 8.50
N TYR A 26 -0.29 0.66 9.75
CA TYR A 26 0.99 0.80 10.42
C TYR A 26 1.40 -0.51 11.09
N LYS A 27 2.71 -0.71 11.30
CA LYS A 27 3.25 -1.89 12.00
C LYS A 27 2.77 -2.01 13.45
N ASP A 28 2.33 -0.90 14.04
CA ASP A 28 1.71 -0.83 15.38
C ASP A 28 0.23 -1.31 15.37
N GLY A 29 -0.30 -1.73 14.23
CA GLY A 29 -1.71 -2.14 14.08
C GLY A 29 -2.68 -0.98 13.89
N ARG A 30 -2.21 0.27 13.99
CA ARG A 30 -3.02 1.46 13.67
C ARG A 30 -3.38 1.46 12.19
N VAL A 31 -4.61 1.88 11.89
CA VAL A 31 -5.08 2.07 10.52
C VAL A 31 -5.48 3.53 10.34
N ARG A 32 -4.99 4.16 9.27
CA ARG A 32 -5.39 5.51 8.90
C ARG A 32 -6.02 5.49 7.51
N SER A 33 -7.26 5.97 7.44
CA SER A 33 -7.98 6.14 6.18
C SER A 33 -7.75 7.55 5.65
N VAL A 34 -7.41 7.64 4.37
CA VAL A 34 -7.19 8.86 3.61
C VAL A 34 -8.16 8.81 2.41
N PRO A 35 -9.24 9.59 2.44
CA PRO A 35 -10.19 9.67 1.31
C PRO A 35 -9.63 10.52 0.16
N ASP A 36 -10.28 10.41 -1.00
CA ASP A 36 -10.01 11.21 -2.21
C ASP A 36 -8.56 11.12 -2.70
N VAL A 37 -7.91 9.98 -2.49
CA VAL A 37 -6.56 9.77 -3.00
C VAL A 37 -6.63 9.44 -4.48
N ALA A 38 -6.10 10.35 -5.30
CA ALA A 38 -5.98 10.09 -6.73
C ALA A 38 -5.09 8.84 -6.98
N PRO A 39 -5.50 7.92 -7.87
CA PRO A 39 -4.75 6.71 -8.15
C PRO A 39 -3.35 6.99 -8.71
N THR A 40 -3.15 8.13 -9.40
CA THR A 40 -1.85 8.59 -9.87
C THR A 40 -0.92 8.99 -8.72
N LEU A 41 -1.46 9.59 -7.66
CA LEU A 41 -0.71 9.93 -6.46
C LEU A 41 -0.33 8.66 -5.69
N LEU A 42 -1.26 7.72 -5.57
CA LEU A 42 -1.00 6.38 -5.00
C LEU A 42 0.17 5.69 -5.72
N MET A 43 0.12 5.64 -7.05
CA MET A 43 1.19 5.04 -7.88
C MET A 43 2.55 5.70 -7.65
N LYS A 44 2.59 7.04 -7.53
CA LYS A 44 3.82 7.75 -7.17
C LYS A 44 4.34 7.33 -5.80
N ILE A 45 3.47 7.25 -4.79
CA ILE A 45 3.84 6.83 -3.44
C ILE A 45 4.40 5.40 -3.47
N VAL A 46 3.66 4.46 -4.08
CA VAL A 46 4.07 3.05 -4.18
C VAL A 46 5.39 2.90 -4.95
N SER A 47 5.62 3.69 -6.01
CA SER A 47 6.87 3.67 -6.78
C SER A 47 8.09 4.17 -6.01
N GLN A 48 7.88 5.04 -5.02
CA GLN A 48 8.94 5.62 -4.19
C GLN A 48 9.23 4.79 -2.95
N VAL A 49 8.27 3.97 -2.50
CA VAL A 49 8.56 3.00 -1.45
C VAL A 49 9.40 1.89 -2.07
N PRO A 50 10.54 1.49 -1.46
CA PRO A 50 11.23 0.29 -1.87
C PRO A 50 10.27 -0.89 -1.70
N VAL A 51 9.66 -1.30 -2.81
CA VAL A 51 8.89 -2.54 -2.90
C VAL A 51 9.93 -3.62 -2.68
N GLU A 52 9.93 -4.21 -1.49
CA GLU A 52 10.66 -5.46 -1.30
C GLU A 52 10.19 -6.39 -2.40
N ARG A 53 11.15 -7.07 -3.06
CA ARG A 53 10.89 -8.35 -3.71
C ARG A 53 10.41 -9.31 -2.63
N SER A 54 9.20 -9.10 -2.13
CA SER A 54 8.58 -9.98 -1.17
C SER A 54 8.50 -11.32 -1.90
N LEU A 55 9.22 -12.32 -1.39
CA LEU A 55 9.14 -13.70 -1.87
C LEU A 55 7.69 -14.21 -1.88
N TYR A 56 6.77 -13.52 -1.20
CA TYR A 56 5.33 -13.75 -1.25
C TYR A 56 4.63 -13.18 -2.50
N LEU A 57 5.06 -12.04 -3.04
CA LEU A 57 4.52 -11.52 -4.32
C LEU A 57 5.02 -12.33 -5.52
N MET A 58 6.15 -13.04 -5.39
CA MET A 58 6.59 -14.04 -6.38
C MET A 58 5.76 -15.33 -6.37
N ARG A 59 4.87 -15.52 -5.38
CA ARG A 59 4.07 -16.76 -5.27
C ARG A 59 2.72 -16.69 -6.00
N THR A 60 2.32 -15.52 -6.50
CA THR A 60 1.07 -15.32 -7.26
C THR A 60 1.33 -14.92 -8.71
N ALA A 61 2.46 -15.36 -9.25
CA ALA A 61 2.72 -15.42 -10.68
C ALA A 61 3.01 -16.89 -11.05
N ILE A 62 1.98 -17.73 -10.93
CA ILE A 62 1.92 -19.06 -11.57
C ILE A 62 0.59 -19.11 -12.30
#